data_AF-A0A225W0W1-F1
#
_entry.id   AF-A0A225W0W1-F1
#
_cell.length_a   1.000
_cell.length_b   1.000
_cell.length_c   1.000
_cell.angle_alpha   90.00
_cell.angle_beta   90.00
_cell.angle_gamma   90.00
#
_symmetry.space_group_name_H-M   'P 1'
#
loop_
_entity.id
_entity.type
_entity.pdbx_description
1 polymer ?
#
loop_
_entity_poly.entity_id
_entity_poly.type
_entity_poly.pdbx_seq_one_letter_code
_entity_poly.pdbx_strand_id
1 'polypeptide(L)'
;MSVIQARLPDGTPITQVDAQQSAMEGTIQAQQQQAIAEYHLIRIKIQDVPVAMKVNVGDLRAVLELPSYSLRQPIRAPPSTTTPALVEDIVGAKHIDG
;
A
#
# COMPACT_ATOMS: atom_id res chain seq x y z
N MET A 1 -28.25 -66.90 -17.53
CA MET A 1 -28.36 -65.45 -17.77
C MET A 1 -27.11 -64.80 -17.19
N SER A 2 -26.28 -64.14 -17.99
CA SER A 2 -25.00 -63.58 -17.53
C SER A 2 -25.15 -62.09 -17.24
N VAL A 3 -24.88 -61.67 -16.00
CA VAL A 3 -24.88 -60.25 -15.61
C VAL A 3 -23.50 -59.67 -15.88
N ILE A 4 -23.43 -58.71 -16.79
CA ILE A 4 -22.19 -57.98 -17.06
C ILE A 4 -22.14 -56.85 -16.02
N GLN A 5 -21.36 -57.05 -14.96
CA GLN A 5 -21.10 -56.00 -13.99
C GLN A 5 -20.12 -55.00 -14.61
N ALA A 6 -20.55 -53.74 -14.78
CA ALA A 6 -19.67 -52.68 -15.23
C ALA A 6 -18.59 -52.43 -14.16
N ARG A 7 -17.36 -52.85 -14.45
CA ARG A 7 -16.20 -52.53 -13.62
C ARG A 7 -15.87 -51.06 -13.83
N LEU A 8 -16.05 -50.25 -12.77
CA LEU A 8 -15.53 -48.88 -12.72
C LEU A 8 -13.99 -48.97 -12.85
N PRO A 9 -13.35 -48.20 -13.74
CA PRO A 9 -11.90 -48.29 -13.93
C PRO A 9 -11.18 -47.95 -12.62
N ASP A 10 -10.38 -48.90 -12.14
CA ASP A 10 -9.50 -48.76 -10.98
C ASP A 10 -8.38 -47.77 -11.34
N GLY A 11 -8.59 -46.49 -11.09
CA GLY A 11 -7.57 -45.47 -11.37
C GLY A 11 -8.12 -44.06 -11.45
N THR A 12 -8.33 -43.48 -10.27
CA THR A 12 -8.36 -42.04 -10.00
C THR A 12 -9.44 -41.20 -10.71
N PRO A 13 -10.61 -41.03 -10.07
CA PRO A 13 -11.34 -39.78 -10.14
C PRO A 13 -11.09 -38.90 -8.90
N ILE A 14 -10.95 -39.48 -7.70
CA ILE A 14 -11.00 -38.73 -6.42
C ILE A 14 -9.76 -37.84 -6.17
N THR A 15 -8.54 -38.36 -6.39
CA THR A 15 -7.30 -37.62 -6.13
C THR A 15 -7.11 -36.40 -7.03
N GLN A 16 -7.64 -36.44 -8.26
CA GLN A 16 -7.59 -35.29 -9.16
C GLN A 16 -8.56 -34.19 -8.73
N VAL A 17 -9.75 -34.56 -8.22
CA VAL A 17 -10.70 -33.59 -7.66
C VAL A 17 -10.14 -32.96 -6.39
N ASP A 18 -9.51 -33.75 -5.51
CA ASP A 18 -8.89 -33.23 -4.28
C ASP A 18 -7.73 -32.27 -4.60
N ALA A 19 -6.92 -32.58 -5.61
CA ALA A 19 -5.84 -31.69 -6.07
C ALA A 19 -6.39 -30.38 -6.66
N GLN A 20 -7.47 -30.43 -7.44
CA GLN A 20 -8.13 -29.23 -7.95
C GLN A 20 -8.77 -28.39 -6.85
N GLN A 21 -9.43 -29.04 -5.88
CA GLN A 21 -10.03 -28.39 -4.72
C GLN A 21 -8.97 -27.66 -3.89
N SER A 22 -7.85 -28.34 -3.59
CA SER A 22 -6.73 -27.77 -2.83
C SER A 22 -6.09 -26.58 -3.56
N ALA A 23 -5.94 -26.68 -4.90
CA ALA A 23 -5.46 -25.57 -5.71
C ALA A 23 -6.42 -24.37 -5.67
N MET A 24 -7.73 -24.60 -5.77
CA MET A 24 -8.74 -23.54 -5.68
C MET A 24 -8.74 -22.87 -4.30
N GLU A 25 -8.70 -23.64 -3.22
CA GLU A 25 -8.61 -23.12 -1.84
C GLU A 25 -7.35 -22.30 -1.61
N GLY A 26 -6.20 -22.77 -2.10
CA GLY A 26 -4.94 -22.03 -2.05
C GLY A 26 -5.02 -20.70 -2.81
N THR A 27 -5.70 -20.69 -3.96
CA THR A 27 -5.91 -19.47 -4.76
C THR A 27 -6.83 -18.48 -4.03
N ILE A 28 -7.91 -18.96 -3.42
CA ILE A 28 -8.84 -18.15 -2.64
C ILE A 28 -8.16 -17.57 -1.39
N GLN A 29 -7.34 -18.36 -0.69
CA GLN A 29 -6.57 -17.87 0.46
C GLN A 29 -5.55 -16.80 0.05
N ALA A 30 -4.83 -17.01 -1.05
CA ALA A 30 -3.88 -16.03 -1.57
C ALA A 30 -4.59 -14.72 -1.94
N GLN A 31 -5.72 -14.79 -2.63
CA GLN A 31 -6.54 -13.61 -2.97
C GLN A 31 -7.09 -12.91 -1.74
N GLN A 32 -7.54 -13.66 -0.71
CA GLN A 32 -7.99 -13.08 0.54
C GLN A 32 -6.86 -12.39 1.30
N GLN A 33 -5.67 -12.99 1.37
CA GLN A 33 -4.51 -12.38 2.02
C GLN A 33 -4.08 -11.11 1.30
N GLN A 34 -4.12 -11.13 -0.03
CA GLN A 34 -3.82 -9.96 -0.85
C GLN A 34 -4.86 -8.86 -0.63
N ALA A 35 -6.15 -9.20 -0.60
CA ALA A 35 -7.21 -8.25 -0.25
C ALA A 35 -7.03 -7.68 1.17
N ILE A 36 -6.69 -8.51 2.17
CA ILE A 36 -6.46 -8.06 3.56
C ILE A 36 -5.26 -7.10 3.62
N ALA A 37 -4.19 -7.37 2.88
CA ALA A 37 -3.01 -6.52 2.83
C ALA A 37 -3.31 -5.12 2.25
N GLU A 38 -4.37 -4.96 1.47
CA GLU A 38 -4.74 -3.66 0.89
C GLU A 38 -5.53 -2.77 1.87
N TYR A 39 -6.14 -3.33 2.92
CA TYR A 39 -6.90 -2.56 3.90
C TYR A 39 -6.06 -2.16 5.11
N HIS A 40 -5.90 -0.85 5.31
CA HIS A 40 -5.15 -0.28 6.42
C HIS A 40 -6.04 0.51 7.37
N LEU A 41 -5.76 0.43 8.68
CA LEU A 41 -6.40 1.28 9.68
C LEU A 41 -5.69 2.65 9.68
N ILE A 42 -6.41 3.70 9.29
CA ILE A 42 -5.92 5.08 9.31
C ILE A 42 -6.68 5.91 10.35
N ARG A 43 -6.09 7.04 10.73
CA ARG A 43 -6.75 8.06 11.56
C ARG A 43 -7.05 9.27 10.68
N ILE A 44 -8.31 9.63 10.57
CA ILE A 44 -8.78 10.83 9.87
C ILE A 44 -9.39 11.80 10.87
N LYS A 45 -9.44 13.10 10.53
CA LYS A 45 -10.18 14.09 11.32
C LYS A 45 -11.51 14.38 10.62
N ILE A 46 -12.61 14.23 11.33
CA ILE A 46 -13.94 14.67 10.90
C ILE A 46 -14.40 15.71 11.92
N GLN A 47 -14.59 16.95 11.47
CA GLN A 47 -14.97 18.08 12.36
C GLN A 47 -14.04 18.19 13.58
N ASP A 48 -12.73 18.15 13.35
CA ASP A 48 -11.67 18.15 14.39
C ASP A 48 -11.62 16.94 15.34
N VAL A 49 -12.51 15.97 15.21
CA VAL A 49 -12.50 14.72 15.98
C VAL A 49 -11.69 13.65 15.24
N PRO A 50 -10.66 13.03 15.85
CA PRO A 50 -9.94 11.93 15.25
C PRO A 50 -10.77 10.64 15.25
N VAL A 51 -10.99 10.06 14.07
CA VAL A 51 -11.74 8.82 13.85
C VAL A 51 -10.82 7.78 13.23
N ALA A 52 -10.82 6.57 13.79
CA ALA A 52 -10.11 5.43 13.20
C ALA A 52 -11.00 4.76 12.15
N MET A 53 -10.48 4.56 10.94
CA MET A 53 -11.23 3.99 9.83
C MET A 53 -10.36 3.01 9.05
N LYS A 54 -10.93 1.86 8.67
CA LYS A 54 -10.26 0.87 7.82
C LYS A 54 -10.54 1.20 6.36
N VAL A 55 -9.49 1.42 5.57
CA VAL A 55 -9.60 1.89 4.18
C VAL A 55 -8.73 1.05 3.25
N ASN A 56 -9.20 0.84 2.01
CA ASN A 56 -8.37 0.27 0.95
C ASN A 56 -7.36 1.34 0.48
N VAL A 57 -6.08 1.00 0.47
CA VAL A 57 -5.01 1.94 0.08
C VAL A 57 -5.02 2.23 -1.42
N GLY A 58 -5.44 1.29 -2.25
CA GLY A 58 -5.62 1.48 -3.69
C GLY A 58 -6.68 2.53 -3.98
N ASP A 59 -7.86 2.40 -3.36
CA ASP A 59 -8.93 3.39 -3.49
C ASP A 59 -8.50 4.77 -2.97
N LEU A 60 -7.81 4.81 -1.83
CA LEU A 60 -7.29 6.05 -1.27
C LEU A 60 -6.28 6.72 -2.20
N ARG A 61 -5.40 5.94 -2.85
CA ARG A 61 -4.47 6.46 -3.86
C ARG A 61 -5.21 6.99 -5.08
N ALA A 62 -6.23 6.28 -5.56
CA ALA A 62 -7.02 6.71 -6.72
C ALA A 62 -7.78 8.01 -6.45
N VAL A 63 -8.44 8.12 -5.29
CA VAL A 63 -9.21 9.31 -4.88
C VAL A 63 -8.29 10.52 -4.65
N LEU A 64 -7.11 10.29 -4.07
CA LEU A 64 -6.14 11.34 -3.81
C LEU A 64 -5.18 11.59 -4.99
N GLU A 65 -5.40 10.93 -6.13
CA GLU A 65 -4.54 10.97 -7.33
C GLU A 65 -3.05 10.77 -7.00
N LEU A 66 -2.76 9.93 -6.01
CA LEU A 66 -1.39 9.72 -5.55
C LEU A 66 -0.64 8.83 -6.55
N PRO A 67 0.64 9.12 -6.79
CA PRO A 67 1.46 8.27 -7.63
C PRO A 67 1.58 6.85 -7.08
N SER A 68 1.86 5.91 -7.98
CA SER A 68 2.07 4.49 -7.62
C SER A 68 3.32 4.28 -6.76
N TYR A 69 4.27 5.22 -6.78
CA TYR A 69 5.46 5.24 -5.94
C TYR A 69 5.19 5.85 -4.56
N SER A 70 6.02 5.49 -3.57
CA SER A 70 5.89 5.99 -2.20
C SER A 70 6.23 7.47 -2.12
N LEU A 71 5.34 8.28 -1.52
CA LEU A 71 5.58 9.69 -1.21
C LEU A 71 6.37 9.90 0.10
N ARG A 72 7.02 8.86 0.64
CA ARG A 72 7.90 9.07 1.80
C ARG A 72 8.90 10.17 1.45
N GLN A 73 8.86 11.23 2.23
CA GLN A 73 9.90 12.25 2.17
C GLN A 73 11.25 11.55 2.36
N PRO A 74 12.27 11.86 1.55
CA PRO A 74 13.62 11.39 1.79
C PRO A 74 13.96 11.71 3.25
N ILE A 75 14.27 10.68 4.05
CA ILE A 75 14.75 10.85 5.41
C ILE A 75 16.20 11.35 5.31
N ARG A 76 16.37 12.60 4.88
CA ARG A 76 17.64 13.29 4.97
C ARG A 76 17.37 14.51 5.82
N ALA A 77 17.90 14.50 7.04
CA ALA A 77 17.98 15.71 7.84
C ALA A 77 18.59 16.81 6.94
N PRO A 78 18.05 18.05 6.98
CA PRO A 78 18.72 19.17 6.34
C PRO A 78 20.19 19.16 6.79
N PRO A 79 21.17 19.34 5.89
CA PRO A 79 22.54 19.51 6.32
C PRO A 79 22.56 20.65 7.33
N SER A 80 23.25 20.48 8.46
CA SER A 80 23.47 21.53 9.45
C SER A 80 24.28 22.65 8.80
N THR A 81 23.65 23.52 8.03
CA THR A 81 24.24 24.78 7.61
C THR A 81 24.14 25.69 8.82
N THR A 82 25.21 25.73 9.60
CA THR A 82 25.48 26.86 10.50
C THR A 82 25.36 28.11 9.65
N THR A 83 24.26 28.85 9.78
CA THR A 83 24.12 30.19 9.24
C THR A 83 25.27 31.01 9.81
N PRO A 84 26.25 31.46 8.99
CA PRO A 84 27.23 32.41 9.49
C PRO A 84 26.47 33.64 9.98
N ALA A 85 26.86 34.17 11.14
CA ALA A 85 26.27 35.40 11.65
C ALA A 85 26.29 36.47 10.55
N LEU A 86 25.19 37.21 10.43
CA LEU A 86 25.04 38.32 9.50
C LEU A 86 26.20 39.28 9.74
N VAL A 87 27.15 39.35 8.81
CA VAL A 87 28.15 40.42 8.78
C VAL A 87 27.37 41.68 8.44
N GLU A 88 27.14 42.52 9.43
CA GLU A 88 26.67 43.88 9.20
C GLU A 88 27.75 44.64 8.45
N ASP A 89 27.69 44.63 7.13
CA ASP A 89 28.43 45.59 6.33
C ASP A 89 27.61 45.96 5.10
N ILE A 90 26.82 47.02 5.22
CA ILE A 90 26.74 48.05 4.19
C ILE A 90 26.51 49.39 4.90
N VAL A 91 27.59 50.16 5.09
CA VAL A 91 27.48 51.59 5.36
C VAL A 91 26.83 52.25 4.14
N GLY A 92 25.55 52.57 4.24
CA GLY A 92 24.84 53.33 3.21
C GLY A 92 25.33 54.77 3.23
N ALA A 93 26.37 55.06 2.45
CA ALA A 93 26.85 56.42 2.25
C ALA A 93 25.70 57.30 1.73
N LYS A 94 25.26 58.26 2.53
CA LYS A 94 24.34 59.31 2.08
C LYS A 94 25.05 60.14 1.02
N HIS A 95 24.59 60.03 -0.23
CA HIS A 95 24.82 61.06 -1.22
C HIS A 95 23.83 62.21 -0.95
N ILE A 96 24.33 63.31 -0.39
CA ILE A 96 23.62 64.58 -0.35
C ILE A 96 24.25 65.48 -1.43
N ASP A 97 23.51 65.74 -2.49
CA ASP A 97 23.83 66.71 -3.53
C ASP A 97 23.32 68.09 -3.07
N GLY A 98 24.16 69.11 -3.24
CA GLY A 98 23.90 70.50 -2.87
C GLY A 98 24.87 71.42 -3.59
#